data_AF-W1WN55-F1
#
_entry.id   AF-W1WN55-F1
#
_cell.length_a   1.000
_cell.length_b   1.000
_cell.length_c   1.000
_cell.angle_alpha   90.00
_cell.angle_beta   90.00
_cell.angle_gamma   90.00
#
_symmetry.space_group_name_H-M   'P 1'
#
loop_
_entity.id
_entity.type
_entity.pdbx_description
1 polymer ?
#
loop_
_entity_poly.entity_id
_entity_poly.type
_entity_poly.pdbx_seq_one_letter_code
_entity_poly.pdbx_strand_id
1 'polypeptide(L)'
;AFILIALAAIYLHSGAPVAIEMDSKTFFPDFSKVGTLVVFVAFILSYMGVEASATHVNEMSNPGRDYPLAMLLLMVAAICLSSVGGLSIAMVIPGNEINLSAGVMQTFTVLMSHVAPEIEWTVRVISALLLLGVLAEIASWIVGPSR
;
A
#
# COMPACT_ATOMS: atom_id res chain seq x y z
N ALA A 1 -4.14 -6.40 -3.66
CA ALA A 1 -3.35 -6.65 -2.43
C ALA A 1 -2.99 -8.12 -2.25
N PHE A 2 -3.96 -9.03 -2.05
CA PHE A 2 -3.67 -10.44 -1.71
C PHE A 2 -2.74 -11.17 -2.67
N ILE A 3 -2.86 -10.98 -3.99
CA ILE A 3 -1.97 -11.60 -4.98
C ILE A 3 -0.51 -11.15 -4.79
N LEU A 4 -0.30 -9.84 -4.56
CA LEU A 4 1.04 -9.29 -4.31
C LEU A 4 1.67 -9.93 -3.07
N ILE A 5 0.88 -10.02 -1.98
CA ILE A 5 1.32 -10.58 -0.70
C ILE A 5 1.67 -12.06 -0.85
N ALA A 6 0.84 -12.83 -1.56
CA ALA A 6 1.09 -14.24 -1.80
C ALA A 6 2.39 -14.45 -2.61
N LEU A 7 2.60 -13.67 -3.68
CA LEU A 7 3.81 -13.74 -4.49
C LEU A 7 5.06 -13.33 -3.70
N ALA A 8 4.97 -12.27 -2.90
CA ALA A 8 6.06 -11.83 -2.03
C ALA A 8 6.42 -12.88 -0.96
N ALA A 9 5.42 -13.57 -0.39
CA ALA A 9 5.65 -14.66 0.55
C ALA A 9 6.34 -15.87 -0.10
N ILE A 10 5.94 -16.24 -1.33
CA ILE A 10 6.60 -17.30 -2.11
C ILE A 10 8.05 -16.91 -2.43
N TYR A 11 8.26 -15.66 -2.84
CA TYR A 11 9.60 -15.11 -3.10
C TYR A 11 10.51 -15.21 -1.87
N LEU A 12 10.01 -14.82 -0.69
CA LEU A 12 10.76 -14.94 0.57
C LEU A 12 11.09 -16.41 0.90
N HIS A 13 10.12 -17.31 0.73
CA HIS A 13 10.32 -18.73 1.01
C HIS A 13 11.32 -19.40 0.04
N SER A 14 11.47 -18.87 -1.18
CA SER A 14 12.44 -19.36 -2.16
C SER A 14 13.90 -19.03 -1.84
N GLY A 15 14.17 -18.26 -0.77
CA GLY A 15 15.52 -17.84 -0.38
C GLY A 15 16.12 -16.75 -1.28
N ALA A 16 15.26 -16.05 -2.04
CA ALA A 16 15.68 -14.98 -2.93
C ALA A 16 16.27 -13.79 -2.15
N PRO A 17 17.21 -13.03 -2.74
CA PRO A 17 17.84 -11.90 -2.07
C PRO A 17 16.81 -10.83 -1.72
N VAL A 18 16.77 -10.43 -0.45
CA VAL A 18 15.89 -9.36 0.02
C VAL A 18 16.63 -8.03 -0.10
N ALA A 19 16.00 -7.05 -0.77
CA ALA A 19 16.60 -5.75 -1.07
C ALA A 19 16.67 -4.79 0.14
N ILE A 20 16.07 -5.16 1.28
CA ILE A 20 16.06 -4.38 2.52
C ILE A 20 16.73 -5.15 3.66
N GLU A 21 17.48 -4.43 4.48
CA GLU A 21 17.94 -4.92 5.77
C GLU A 21 16.92 -4.51 6.85
N MET A 22 16.41 -5.49 7.59
CA MET A 22 15.57 -5.26 8.76
C MET A 22 16.44 -5.29 10.02
N ASP A 23 16.83 -4.12 10.51
CA ASP A 23 17.51 -3.95 11.79
C ASP A 23 16.82 -2.83 12.59
N SER A 24 17.03 -2.83 13.89
CA SER A 24 16.67 -1.75 14.82
C SER A 24 17.06 -0.35 14.31
N LYS A 25 18.18 -0.26 13.57
CA LYS A 25 18.68 0.98 12.96
C LYS A 25 17.93 1.41 11.70
N THR A 26 17.30 0.49 10.97
CA THR A 26 16.51 0.81 9.77
C THR A 26 15.03 1.03 10.10
N PHE A 27 14.59 0.65 11.30
CA PHE A 27 13.24 0.92 11.80
C PHE A 27 12.99 2.42 12.04
N PHE A 28 13.96 3.12 12.63
CA PHE A 28 13.85 4.55 12.85
C PHE A 28 14.44 5.32 11.66
N PRO A 29 13.70 6.29 11.08
CA PRO A 29 14.21 7.12 10.00
C PRO A 29 15.42 7.95 10.45
N ASP A 30 16.37 8.16 9.53
CA ASP A 30 17.47 9.10 9.73
C ASP A 30 16.94 10.54 9.65
N PHE A 31 16.69 11.13 10.82
CA PHE A 31 16.20 12.51 10.98
C PHE A 31 17.23 13.57 10.56
N SER A 32 18.50 13.21 10.36
CA SER A 32 19.51 14.15 9.88
C SER A 32 19.33 14.47 8.38
N LYS A 33 18.55 13.67 7.66
CA LYS A 33 18.26 13.84 6.23
C LYS A 33 16.87 14.43 6.05
N VAL A 34 16.81 15.64 5.48
CA VAL A 34 15.55 16.35 5.20
C VAL A 34 14.61 15.54 4.30
N GLY A 35 15.17 14.80 3.32
CA GLY A 35 14.40 13.96 2.40
C GLY A 35 13.61 12.84 3.09
N THR A 36 14.06 12.36 4.25
CA THR A 36 13.38 11.30 5.00
C THR A 36 12.02 11.77 5.53
N LEU A 37 11.91 13.04 5.91
CA LEU A 37 10.66 13.61 6.42
C LEU A 37 9.64 13.88 5.31
N VAL A 38 10.08 14.04 4.05
CA VAL A 38 9.17 14.30 2.93
C VAL A 38 8.26 13.10 2.66
N VAL A 39 8.75 11.87 2.88
CA VAL A 39 7.94 10.63 2.74
C VAL A 39 6.75 10.63 3.71
N PHE A 40 6.86 11.32 4.85
CA PHE A 40 5.77 11.45 5.82
C PHE A 40 4.50 12.09 5.22
N VAL A 41 4.65 12.97 4.24
CA VAL A 41 3.53 13.61 3.55
C VAL A 41 2.64 12.56 2.87
N ALA A 42 3.23 11.57 2.21
CA ALA A 42 2.47 10.49 1.56
C ALA A 42 1.66 9.67 2.57
N PHE A 43 2.24 9.40 3.75
CA PHE A 43 1.52 8.70 4.82
C PHE A 43 0.36 9.52 5.37
N ILE A 44 0.54 10.83 5.61
CA ILE A 44 -0.56 11.70 6.07
C ILE A 44 -1.69 11.73 5.05
N LEU A 45 -1.37 11.92 3.76
CA LEU A 45 -2.36 11.92 2.68
C LEU A 45 -3.18 10.62 2.64
N SER A 46 -2.58 9.47 2.96
CA SER A 46 -3.28 8.18 3.00
C SER A 46 -4.39 8.09 4.05
N TYR A 47 -4.41 8.97 5.05
CA TYR A 47 -5.43 9.01 6.11
C TYR A 47 -6.38 10.22 6.02
N MET A 48 -6.16 11.10 5.04
CA MET A 48 -7.07 12.22 4.79
C MET A 48 -8.39 11.71 4.21
N GLY A 49 -9.50 12.38 4.52
CA GLY A 49 -10.83 12.02 4.04
C GLY A 49 -11.66 11.22 5.04
N VAL A 50 -11.10 10.83 6.19
CA VAL A 50 -11.87 10.16 7.25
C VAL A 50 -12.98 11.08 7.80
N GLU A 51 -12.79 12.39 7.71
CA GLU A 51 -13.76 13.42 8.07
C GLU A 51 -15.08 13.32 7.27
N ALA A 52 -15.02 12.84 6.02
CA ALA A 52 -16.22 12.66 5.20
C ALA A 52 -17.15 11.57 5.77
N SER A 53 -16.58 10.59 6.48
CA SER A 53 -17.35 9.54 7.14
C SER A 53 -17.91 9.95 8.51
N ALA A 54 -17.39 11.03 9.12
CA ALA A 54 -17.77 11.44 10.47
C ALA A 54 -19.25 11.87 10.59
N THR A 55 -19.88 12.31 9.50
CA THR A 55 -21.31 12.65 9.46
C THR A 55 -22.22 11.43 9.72
N HIS A 56 -21.75 10.23 9.39
CA HIS A 56 -22.47 8.97 9.56
C HIS A 56 -22.40 8.45 11.01
N VAL A 57 -21.65 9.12 11.90
CA VAL A 57 -21.60 8.76 13.33
C VAL A 57 -22.97 8.88 14.00
N ASN A 58 -23.81 9.81 13.52
CA ASN A 58 -25.17 9.99 14.04
C ASN A 58 -26.10 8.80 13.71
N GLU A 59 -25.73 7.97 12.73
CA GLU A 59 -26.47 6.77 12.34
C GLU A 59 -26.02 5.54 13.14
N MET A 60 -25.00 5.65 13.99
CA MET A 60 -24.54 4.56 14.85
C MET A 60 -25.46 4.36 16.06
N SER A 61 -25.69 3.10 16.43
CA SER A 61 -26.53 2.76 17.58
C SER A 61 -25.95 3.23 18.92
N ASN A 62 -24.63 3.15 19.10
CA ASN A 62 -23.95 3.66 20.29
C ASN A 62 -22.66 4.42 19.91
N PRO A 63 -22.79 5.68 19.45
CA PRO A 63 -21.66 6.46 18.94
C PRO A 63 -20.52 6.60 19.95
N GLY A 64 -20.82 6.72 21.25
CA GLY A 64 -19.82 6.94 22.30
C GLY A 64 -18.83 5.79 22.48
N ARG A 65 -19.22 4.56 22.12
CA ARG A 65 -18.35 3.37 22.19
C ARG A 65 -17.95 2.86 20.81
N ASP A 66 -18.90 2.79 19.88
CA ASP A 66 -18.70 2.11 18.60
C ASP A 66 -17.82 2.93 17.67
N TYR A 67 -17.92 4.27 17.69
CA TYR A 67 -17.08 5.13 16.85
C TYR A 67 -15.58 5.05 17.22
N PRO A 68 -15.17 5.22 18.49
CA PRO A 68 -13.76 5.03 18.86
C PRO A 68 -13.21 3.63 18.54
N LEU A 69 -14.02 2.57 18.74
CA LEU A 69 -13.62 1.20 18.41
C LEU A 69 -13.47 0.99 16.91
N ALA A 70 -14.40 1.53 16.11
CA ALA A 70 -14.34 1.47 14.66
C ALA A 70 -13.10 2.21 14.13
N MET A 71 -12.82 3.42 14.65
CA MET A 71 -11.63 4.19 14.29
C MET A 71 -10.33 3.45 14.65
N LEU A 72 -10.26 2.84 15.83
CA LEU A 72 -9.08 2.06 16.23
C LEU A 72 -8.89 0.82 15.35
N LEU A 73 -9.98 0.12 15.01
CA LEU A 73 -9.94 -1.04 14.11
C LEU A 73 -9.50 -0.63 12.70
N LEU A 74 -10.07 0.45 12.15
CA LEU A 74 -9.71 0.99 10.84
C LEU A 74 -8.24 1.43 10.80
N MET A 75 -7.76 2.09 11.86
CA MET A 75 -6.35 2.47 11.99
C MET A 75 -5.44 1.25 11.94
N VAL A 76 -5.71 0.23 12.76
CA VAL A 76 -4.89 -0.99 12.79
C VAL A 76 -4.94 -1.72 11.43
N ALA A 77 -6.12 -1.85 10.84
CA ALA A 77 -6.29 -2.48 9.54
C ALA A 77 -5.54 -1.73 8.43
N ALA A 78 -5.64 -0.40 8.39
CA ALA A 78 -4.94 0.44 7.43
C ALA A 78 -3.42 0.34 7.59
N ILE A 79 -2.90 0.41 8.83
CA ILE A 79 -1.47 0.23 9.09
C ILE A 79 -1.02 -1.15 8.61
N CYS A 80 -1.69 -2.22 9.00
CA CYS A 80 -1.30 -3.58 8.60
C CYS A 80 -1.32 -3.77 7.07
N LEU A 81 -2.39 -3.34 6.40
CA LEU A 81 -2.52 -3.48 4.94
C LEU A 81 -1.47 -2.66 4.19
N SER A 82 -1.29 -1.41 4.58
CA SER A 82 -0.31 -0.50 3.95
C SER A 82 1.13 -0.95 4.22
N SER A 83 1.45 -1.37 5.44
CA SER A 83 2.77 -1.89 5.79
C SER A 83 3.08 -3.18 5.02
N VAL A 84 2.16 -4.15 4.98
CA VAL A 84 2.40 -5.41 4.26
C VAL A 84 2.56 -5.18 2.76
N GLY A 85 1.74 -4.30 2.17
CA GLY A 85 1.87 -3.92 0.75
C GLY A 85 3.19 -3.20 0.46
N GLY A 86 3.54 -2.20 1.26
CA GLY A 86 4.77 -1.44 1.12
C GLY A 86 6.03 -2.28 1.33
N LEU A 87 6.03 -3.17 2.34
CA LEU A 87 7.12 -4.10 2.59
C LEU A 87 7.28 -5.11 1.45
N SER A 88 6.18 -5.56 0.83
CA SER A 88 6.24 -6.46 -0.34
C SER A 88 6.95 -5.80 -1.53
N ILE A 89 6.84 -4.48 -1.69
CA ILE A 89 7.57 -3.73 -2.73
C ILE A 89 9.03 -3.54 -2.31
N ALA A 90 9.24 -3.03 -1.10
CA ALA A 90 10.57 -2.70 -0.58
C ALA A 90 11.48 -3.93 -0.50
N MET A 91 10.96 -5.11 -0.18
CA MET A 91 11.77 -6.34 -0.10
C MET A 91 12.32 -6.81 -1.45
N VAL A 92 11.68 -6.43 -2.56
CA VAL A 92 12.02 -6.92 -3.90
C VAL A 92 12.86 -5.90 -4.67
N ILE A 93 12.62 -4.60 -4.45
CA ILE A 93 13.24 -3.53 -5.23
C ILE A 93 14.09 -2.65 -4.29
N PRO A 94 15.38 -2.43 -4.59
CA PRO A 94 16.22 -1.50 -3.85
C PRO A 94 15.59 -0.10 -3.78
N GLY A 95 15.61 0.52 -2.60
CA GLY A 95 14.88 1.78 -2.37
C GLY A 95 15.25 2.94 -3.30
N ASN A 96 16.46 2.96 -3.86
CA ASN A 96 16.91 3.96 -4.84
C ASN A 96 16.38 3.73 -6.27
N GLU A 97 15.84 2.55 -6.56
CA GLU A 97 15.33 2.13 -7.88
C GLU A 97 13.81 2.00 -7.92
N ILE A 98 13.12 2.26 -6.80
CA ILE A 98 11.67 2.25 -6.74
C ILE A 98 11.12 3.42 -7.57
N ASN A 99 10.41 3.09 -8.64
CA ASN A 99 9.64 4.07 -9.37
C ASN A 99 8.35 4.39 -8.59
N LEU A 100 8.17 5.64 -8.14
CA LEU A 100 7.00 6.01 -7.33
C LEU A 100 5.66 5.88 -8.07
N SER A 101 5.65 6.00 -9.41
CA SER A 101 4.44 5.89 -10.21
C SER A 101 4.15 4.45 -10.64
N ALA A 102 5.19 3.68 -10.95
CA ALA A 102 5.08 2.33 -11.51
C ALA A 102 5.49 1.22 -10.52
N GLY A 103 5.83 1.55 -9.28
CA GLY A 103 6.48 0.64 -8.33
C GLY A 103 5.68 -0.63 -8.03
N VAL A 104 4.35 -0.53 -7.98
CA VAL A 104 3.47 -1.69 -7.84
C VAL A 104 3.64 -2.65 -9.02
N MET A 105 3.65 -2.12 -10.25
CA MET A 105 3.82 -2.95 -11.44
C MET A 105 5.23 -3.50 -11.57
N GLN A 106 6.24 -2.67 -11.26
CA GLN A 106 7.64 -3.08 -11.19
C GLN A 106 7.80 -4.29 -10.27
N THR A 107 7.16 -4.26 -9.10
CA THR A 107 7.20 -5.36 -8.12
C THR A 107 6.55 -6.62 -8.66
N PHE A 108 5.36 -6.51 -9.28
CA PHE A 108 4.71 -7.66 -9.91
C PHE A 108 5.56 -8.29 -11.01
N THR A 109 6.23 -7.48 -11.85
CA THR A 109 7.14 -7.99 -12.87
C THR A 109 8.27 -8.79 -12.22
N VAL A 110 9.00 -8.20 -11.27
CA VAL A 110 10.14 -8.89 -10.63
C VAL A 110 9.70 -10.16 -9.90
N LEU A 111 8.59 -10.12 -9.16
CA LEU A 111 8.04 -11.28 -8.46
C LEU A 111 7.62 -12.38 -9.44
N MET A 112 6.92 -12.04 -10.52
CA MET A 112 6.42 -13.04 -11.47
C MET A 112 7.56 -13.64 -12.31
N SER A 113 8.54 -12.84 -12.72
CA SER A 113 9.74 -13.33 -13.41
C SER A 113 10.56 -14.28 -12.54
N HIS A 114 10.49 -14.17 -11.20
CA HIS A 114 11.15 -15.09 -10.29
C HIS A 114 10.33 -16.36 -10.00
N VAL A 115 9.03 -16.20 -9.71
CA VAL A 115 8.17 -17.31 -9.27
C VAL A 115 7.69 -18.18 -10.44
N ALA A 116 7.30 -17.56 -11.55
CA ALA A 116 6.74 -18.26 -12.70
C ALA A 116 7.01 -17.48 -14.01
N PRO A 117 8.25 -17.55 -14.54
CA PRO A 117 8.66 -16.79 -15.71
C PRO A 117 7.78 -17.05 -16.95
N GLU A 118 7.28 -18.27 -17.10
CA GLU A 118 6.44 -18.69 -18.23
C GLU A 118 5.11 -17.92 -18.31
N ILE A 119 4.62 -17.40 -17.17
CA ILE A 119 3.35 -16.68 -17.08
C ILE A 119 3.53 -15.20 -16.75
N GLU A 120 4.71 -14.63 -17.02
CA GLU A 120 4.99 -13.19 -16.82
C GLU A 120 3.99 -12.28 -17.54
N TRP A 121 3.42 -12.72 -18.66
CA TRP A 121 2.37 -12.00 -19.39
C TRP A 121 1.15 -11.65 -18.51
N THR A 122 0.89 -12.42 -17.45
CA THR A 122 -0.18 -12.18 -16.47
C THR A 122 -0.01 -10.82 -15.78
N VAL A 123 1.22 -10.32 -15.65
CA VAL A 123 1.49 -8.99 -15.10
C VAL A 123 0.75 -7.91 -15.89
N ARG A 124 0.68 -8.03 -17.22
CA ARG A 124 -0.05 -7.08 -18.08
C ARG A 124 -1.57 -7.11 -17.82
N VAL A 125 -2.11 -8.29 -17.53
CA VAL A 125 -3.53 -8.45 -17.15
C VAL A 125 -3.77 -7.78 -15.79
N ILE A 126 -2.89 -8.01 -14.82
CA ILE A 126 -2.96 -7.34 -13.51
C ILE A 126 -2.86 -5.81 -13.67
N SER A 127 -1.97 -5.32 -14.55
CA SER A 127 -1.88 -3.88 -14.86
C SER A 127 -3.20 -3.32 -15.37
N ALA A 128 -3.86 -4.03 -16.30
CA ALA A 128 -5.14 -3.59 -16.84
C ALA A 128 -6.23 -3.54 -15.76
N LEU A 129 -6.27 -4.53 -14.86
CA LEU A 129 -7.21 -4.55 -13.74
C LEU A 129 -6.96 -3.41 -12.74
N LEU A 130 -5.69 -3.13 -12.43
CA LEU A 130 -5.33 -2.00 -11.57
C LEU A 130 -5.68 -0.66 -12.22
N LEU A 131 -5.40 -0.51 -13.52
CA LEU A 131 -5.79 0.68 -14.28
C LEU A 131 -7.30 0.90 -14.21
N LEU A 132 -8.10 -0.15 -14.43
CA LEU A 132 -9.56 -0.05 -14.32
C LEU A 132 -10.02 0.36 -12.92
N GLY A 133 -9.40 -0.18 -11.86
CA GLY A 133 -9.70 0.20 -10.48
C GLY A 133 -9.43 1.68 -10.21
N VAL A 134 -8.25 2.16 -10.62
CA VAL A 134 -7.86 3.57 -10.46
C VAL A 134 -8.75 4.50 -11.28
N LEU A 135 -9.12 4.12 -12.51
CA LEU A 135 -10.06 4.90 -13.34
C LEU A 135 -11.44 4.99 -12.69
N ALA A 136 -11.95 3.91 -12.11
CA ALA A 136 -13.23 3.92 -11.40
C ALA A 136 -13.18 4.84 -10.16
N GLU A 137 -12.08 4.81 -9.41
CA GLU A 137 -11.85 5.70 -8.27
C GLU A 137 -11.84 7.17 -8.71
N ILE A 138 -11.01 7.53 -9.71
CA ILE A 138 -10.96 8.90 -10.25
C ILE A 138 -12.32 9.36 -10.76
N ALA A 139 -13.05 8.49 -11.47
CA ALA A 139 -14.39 8.82 -11.97
C ALA A 139 -15.37 9.13 -10.83
N SER A 140 -15.30 8.41 -9.70
CA SER A 140 -16.13 8.69 -8.54
C SER A 140 -15.81 10.05 -7.89
N TRP A 141 -14.54 10.48 -7.91
CA TRP A 141 -14.10 11.77 -7.38
C TRP A 141 -14.48 12.95 -8.27
N ILE A 142 -14.74 12.74 -9.56
CA ILE A 142 -15.25 13.81 -10.44
C ILE A 142 -16.69 14.19 -10.07
N VAL A 143 -17.50 13.20 -9.67
CA VAL A 143 -18.91 13.40 -9.34
C VAL A 143 -19.11 13.72 -7.86
N GLY A 144 -18.30 13.14 -6.96
CA GLY A 144 -18.46 13.25 -5.50
C GLY A 144 -18.52 14.68 -4.96
N PRO A 145 -17.45 15.49 -5.06
CA PRO A 145 -17.38 16.85 -4.49
C PRO A 145 -18.34 17.86 -5.13
N SER A 146 -18.96 17.50 -6.26
CA SER A 146 -19.92 18.35 -6.97
C SER A 146 -21.35 18.29 -6.39
N ARG A 147 -21.60 17.37 -5.46
CA ARG A 147 -22.85 17.21 -4.70
C ARG A 147 -22.61 17.49 -3.23
#